data_AF-A0A849QMC2-F1
#
_entry.id   AF-A0A849QMC2-F1
#
_cell.length_a   1.000
_cell.length_b   1.000
_cell.length_c   1.000
_cell.angle_alpha   90.00
_cell.angle_beta   90.00
_cell.angle_gamma   90.00
#
_symmetry.space_group_name_H-M   'P 1'
#
loop_
_entity.id
_entity.type
_entity.pdbx_description
1 polymer ?
#
loop_
_entity_poly.entity_id
_entity_poly.type
_entity_poly.pdbx_seq_one_letter_code
_entity_poly.pdbx_strand_id
1 'polypeptide(L)' 'MRTERVLFVVDTHTGGEPTRIVIGGFPPVNCDSMIERLEHIKENLN' A
#
# COMPACT_ATOMS: atom_id res chain seq x y z
N MET A 1 20.20 2.45 13.48
CA MET A 1 18.75 2.19 13.54
C MET A 1 18.48 0.92 12.74
N ARG A 2 17.77 -0.05 13.31
CA ARG A 2 17.20 -1.18 12.55
C ARG A 2 15.72 -0.85 12.40
N THR A 3 15.30 -0.38 11.24
CA THR A 3 13.90 -0.01 10.99
C THR A 3 13.19 -1.24 10.46
N GLU A 4 12.32 -1.85 11.26
CA GLU A 4 11.72 -3.15 10.93
C GLU A 4 10.53 -3.07 9.97
N ARG A 5 9.95 -1.87 9.79
CA ARG A 5 8.80 -1.65 8.90
C ARG A 5 8.95 -0.32 8.17
N VAL A 6 9.36 -0.38 6.90
CA VAL A 6 9.58 0.79 6.04
C VAL A 6 8.72 0.63 4.79
N LEU A 7 7.94 1.65 4.46
CA LEU A 7 7.28 1.77 3.16
C LEU A 7 8.14 2.62 2.23
N PHE A 8 8.34 2.14 1.02
CA PHE A 8 8.96 2.91 -0.06
C PHE A 8 7.83 3.55 -0.86
N VAL A 9 7.85 4.88 -0.98
CA VAL A 9 6.73 5.64 -1.53
C VAL A 9 7.18 6.69 -2.53
N VAL A 10 6.28 7.02 -3.46
CA VAL A 10 6.37 8.19 -4.35
C VAL A 10 5.15 9.06 -4.09
N ASP A 11 5.39 10.30 -3.67
CA ASP A 11 4.33 11.28 -3.46
C ASP A 11 4.10 12.07 -4.74
N THR A 12 2.84 12.22 -5.13
CA THR A 12 2.39 12.99 -6.28
C THR A 12 1.18 13.85 -5.89
N HIS A 13 0.73 14.70 -6.82
CA HIS A 13 -0.56 15.37 -6.69
C HIS A 13 -1.23 15.48 -8.05
N THR A 14 -2.57 15.45 -8.06
CA THR A 14 -3.39 15.71 -9.25
C THR A 14 -4.35 16.84 -8.93
N GLY A 15 -4.19 18.00 -9.58
CA GLY A 15 -5.04 19.17 -9.30
C GLY A 15 -4.87 19.75 -7.88
N GLY A 16 -3.78 19.42 -7.19
CA GLY A 16 -3.55 19.81 -5.79
C GLY A 16 -3.98 18.75 -4.77
N GLU A 17 -4.70 17.72 -5.19
CA GLU A 17 -5.03 16.58 -4.33
C GLU A 17 -3.80 15.66 -4.22
N PRO A 18 -3.26 15.43 -3.02
CA PRO A 18 -2.08 14.59 -2.84
C PRO A 18 -2.41 13.11 -3.05
N THR A 19 -1.45 12.35 -3.58
CA THR A 19 -1.54 10.90 -3.69
C THR A 19 -0.19 10.30 -3.31
N ARG A 20 -0.21 9.34 -2.38
CA ARG A 20 0.98 8.59 -1.98
C ARG A 20 0.94 7.21 -2.61
N ILE A 21 1.88 6.94 -3.50
CA ILE A 21 1.99 5.65 -4.20
C ILE A 21 2.98 4.77 -3.44
N VAL A 22 2.51 3.67 -2.88
CA VAL A 22 3.38 2.67 -2.23
C VAL A 22 3.98 1.76 -3.30
N ILE A 23 5.31 1.76 -3.41
CA ILE A 23 6.06 0.96 -4.39
C ILE A 23 6.84 -0.20 -3.74
N GLY A 24 6.90 -0.26 -2.41
CA GLY A 24 7.56 -1.35 -1.71
C GLY A 24 7.37 -1.32 -0.20
N GLY A 25 7.69 -2.44 0.46
CA GLY A 25 7.61 -2.57 1.91
C GLY A 25 6.23 -2.93 2.47
N PHE A 26 5.20 -2.97 1.63
CA PHE A 26 3.89 -3.51 1.99
C PHE A 26 3.95 -5.05 2.02
N PRO A 27 3.28 -5.72 2.98
CA PRO A 27 3.25 -7.18 3.02
C PRO A 27 2.65 -7.78 1.73
N PRO A 28 3.09 -8.98 1.33
CA PRO A 28 2.48 -9.68 0.20
C PRO A 28 1.01 -9.96 0.50
N VAL A 29 0.15 -9.76 -0.50
CA VAL A 29 -1.28 -10.10 -0.46
C VAL A 29 -1.53 -11.04 -1.64
N ASN A 30 -1.67 -12.33 -1.33
CA ASN A 30 -1.81 -13.40 -2.31
C ASN A 30 -3.30 -13.61 -2.62
N CYS A 31 -3.78 -12.96 -3.68
CA CYS A 31 -5.15 -13.06 -4.17
C CYS A 31 -5.13 -13.15 -5.70
N ASP A 32 -6.18 -13.73 -6.29
CA ASP A 32 -6.26 -13.92 -7.74
C ASP A 32 -6.86 -12.69 -8.44
N SER A 33 -7.58 -11.83 -7.71
CA SER A 33 -8.17 -10.60 -8.24
C SER A 33 -7.89 -9.37 -7.37
N MET A 34 -8.07 -8.19 -7.96
CA MET A 34 -7.93 -6.93 -7.23
C MET A 34 -9.04 -6.68 -6.20
N ILE A 35 -10.23 -7.26 -6.41
CA ILE A 35 -11.35 -7.14 -5.47
C ILE A 35 -11.04 -7.94 -4.21
N GLU A 36 -10.62 -9.20 -4.36
CA GLU A 36 -10.16 -10.03 -3.24
C GLU A 36 -9.01 -9.36 -2.48
N ARG A 37 -8.05 -8.77 -3.21
CA ARG A 37 -6.94 -8.05 -2.60
C ARG A 37 -7.43 -6.85 -1.77
N LEU A 38 -8.43 -6.11 -2.24
CA LEU A 38 -9.02 -4.97 -1.51
C LEU A 38 -9.77 -5.45 -0.26
N GLU A 39 -10.57 -6.50 -0.38
CA GLU A 39 -11.32 -7.09 0.74
C GLU A 39 -10.36 -7.62 1.81
N HIS A 40 -9.35 -8.39 1.42
CA HIS A 40 -8.33 -8.91 2.32
C HIS A 40 -7.61 -7.80 3.08
N ILE A 41 -7.19 -6.72 2.40
CA ILE A 41 -6.52 -5.57 3.03
C ILE A 41 -7.46 -4.91 4.06
N LYS A 42 -8.73 -4.68 3.73
CA LYS A 42 -9.70 -4.06 4.64
C LYS A 42 -9.97 -4.89 5.90
N GLU A 43 -9.97 -6.21 5.78
CA GLU A 43 -10.29 -7.11 6.89
C GLU A 43 -9.10 -7.39 7.80
N ASN A 44 -7.87 -7.40 7.26
CA ASN A 44 -6.69 -7.92 7.97
C ASN A 44 -5.57 -6.89 8.22
N LEU A 45 -5.59 -5.75 7.51
CA LEU A 45 -4.47 -4.79 7.48
C LEU A 45 -4.91 -3.33 7.75
N ASN A 46 -6.12 -3.13 8.29
CA ASN A 46 -6.65 -1.82 8.72
C ASN A 46 -6.15 -1.41 10.11
#